data_AF-A0A7Y7RYI9-F1
#
_entry.id   AF-A0A7Y7RYI9-F1
#
_cell.length_a   1.000
_cell.length_b   1.000
_cell.length_c   1.000
_cell.angle_alpha   90.00
_cell.angle_beta   90.00
_cell.angle_gamma   90.00
#
_symmetry.space_group_name_H-M   'P 1'
#
loop_
_entity.id
_entity.type
_entity.pdbx_description
1 polymer ?
#
loop_
_entity_poly.entity_id
_entity_poly.type
_entity_poly.pdbx_seq_one_letter_code
_entity_poly.pdbx_strand_id
1 'polypeptide(L)'
;MSDFFKAFESGVKAANDAAANISEIYGVFSELGVQLESFTGGKLTLVRGTKDLDADSTYDPLSSLIGGTLNVLRKKIKKNCLCIKLDGEETLHDISFYELSKTGYPISLSFSGKSIACHDKPGLEAALRELFSHPDTGKIINKLTAQAKKLSSEDENTPPLEES
;
A
#
# COMPACT_ATOMS: atom_id res chain seq x y z
N MET A 1 22.62 -14.36 38.34
CA MET A 1 23.00 -13.00 37.87
C MET A 1 22.80 -12.98 36.36
N SER A 2 22.02 -12.06 35.83
CA SER A 2 21.67 -12.02 34.41
C SER A 2 22.93 -11.80 33.56
N ASP A 3 23.11 -12.62 32.52
CA ASP A 3 24.17 -12.44 31.53
C ASP A 3 23.69 -11.39 30.50
N PHE A 4 23.79 -10.12 30.89
CA PHE A 4 23.36 -9.00 30.06
C PHE A 4 24.14 -8.92 28.75
N PHE A 5 25.37 -9.43 28.71
CA PHE A 5 26.17 -9.48 27.49
C PHE A 5 25.49 -10.31 26.40
N LYS A 6 25.03 -11.52 26.73
CA LYS A 6 24.24 -12.35 25.80
C LYS A 6 22.92 -11.68 25.38
N ALA A 7 22.29 -10.93 26.28
CA ALA A 7 21.07 -10.19 25.95
C ALA A 7 21.36 -9.07 24.92
N PHE A 8 22.50 -8.38 25.02
CA PHE A 8 22.92 -7.38 24.03
C PHE A 8 23.23 -8.02 22.67
N GLU A 9 23.98 -9.12 22.64
CA GLU A 9 24.26 -9.87 21.40
C GLU A 9 22.96 -10.33 20.73
N SER A 10 22.04 -10.89 21.51
CA SER A 10 20.73 -11.31 21.03
C SER A 10 19.91 -10.15 20.49
N GLY A 11 19.95 -8.98 21.14
CA GLY A 11 19.26 -7.77 20.68
C GLY A 11 19.81 -7.25 19.35
N VAL A 12 21.14 -7.21 19.19
CA VAL A 12 21.79 -6.81 17.93
C VAL A 12 21.45 -7.78 16.81
N LYS A 13 21.51 -9.10 17.09
CA LYS A 13 21.10 -10.12 16.12
C LYS A 13 19.64 -9.94 15.69
N ALA A 14 18.72 -9.76 16.64
CA ALA A 14 17.31 -9.56 16.36
C ALA A 14 17.05 -8.31 15.50
N ALA A 15 17.81 -7.23 15.73
CA ALA A 15 17.72 -6.01 14.91
C ALA A 15 18.21 -6.25 13.47
N ASN A 16 19.32 -6.97 13.30
CA ASN A 16 19.83 -7.33 11.97
C ASN A 16 18.85 -8.24 11.22
N ASP A 17 18.31 -9.26 11.88
CA ASP A 17 17.31 -10.17 11.31
C ASP A 17 16.05 -9.38 10.89
N ALA A 18 15.58 -8.45 11.74
CA ALA A 18 14.45 -7.59 11.42
C ALA A 18 14.71 -6.70 10.19
N ALA A 19 15.90 -6.10 10.10
CA ALA A 19 16.28 -5.27 8.95
C ALA A 19 16.33 -6.10 7.65
N ALA A 20 16.87 -7.31 7.70
CA ALA A 20 16.89 -8.23 6.57
C ALA A 20 15.48 -8.59 6.10
N ASN A 21 14.58 -8.95 7.03
CA ASN A 21 13.19 -9.28 6.71
C ASN A 21 12.43 -8.08 6.10
N ILE A 22 12.61 -6.87 6.66
CA ILE A 22 11.98 -5.67 6.11
C ILE A 22 12.50 -5.37 4.70
N SER A 23 13.81 -5.55 4.48
CA SER A 23 14.41 -5.39 3.15
C SER A 23 13.85 -6.41 2.15
N GLU A 24 13.64 -7.66 2.57
CA GLU A 24 13.03 -8.70 1.74
C GLU A 24 11.61 -8.33 1.32
N ILE A 25 10.77 -7.91 2.28
CA ILE A 25 9.38 -7.47 2.03
C ILE A 25 9.35 -6.33 1.01
N TYR A 26 10.22 -5.33 1.19
CA TYR A 26 10.30 -4.21 0.25
C TYR A 26 10.86 -4.61 -1.11
N GLY A 27 11.75 -5.59 -1.17
CA GLY A 27 12.20 -6.22 -2.40
C GLY A 27 11.04 -6.82 -3.19
N VAL A 28 10.15 -7.58 -2.52
CA VAL A 28 8.95 -8.15 -3.15
C VAL A 28 8.02 -7.05 -3.70
N PHE A 29 7.79 -5.98 -2.95
CA PHE A 29 7.00 -4.84 -3.44
C PHE A 29 7.65 -4.16 -4.66
N SER A 30 8.98 -4.00 -4.65
CA SER A 30 9.70 -3.41 -5.76
C SER A 30 9.61 -4.28 -7.02
N GLU A 31 9.81 -5.59 -6.89
CA GLU A 31 9.70 -6.54 -7.99
C GLU A 31 8.29 -6.53 -8.61
N LEU A 32 7.26 -6.51 -7.77
CA LEU A 32 5.87 -6.39 -8.21
C LEU A 32 5.61 -5.07 -8.95
N GLY A 33 6.21 -3.96 -8.48
CA GLY A 33 6.14 -2.67 -9.15
C GLY A 33 6.73 -2.71 -10.56
N VAL A 34 7.92 -3.31 -10.72
CA VAL A 34 8.57 -3.47 -12.04
C VAL A 34 7.71 -4.32 -12.98
N GLN A 35 7.07 -5.36 -12.47
CA GLN A 35 6.16 -6.20 -13.28
C GLN A 35 4.91 -5.42 -13.71
N LEU A 36 4.32 -4.60 -12.83
CA LEU A 36 3.18 -3.73 -13.17
C LEU A 36 3.55 -2.68 -14.22
N GLU A 37 4.70 -2.04 -14.05
CA GLU A 37 5.22 -1.05 -15.00
C GLU A 37 5.45 -1.70 -16.37
N SER A 38 6.08 -2.87 -16.40
CA SER A 38 6.30 -3.63 -17.64
C SER A 38 4.99 -4.03 -18.31
N PHE A 39 4.00 -4.51 -17.54
CA PHE A 39 2.67 -4.89 -18.04
C PHE A 39 1.92 -3.71 -18.66
N THR A 40 2.07 -2.51 -18.10
CA THR A 40 1.37 -1.30 -18.55
C THR A 40 2.17 -0.46 -19.55
N GLY A 41 3.40 -0.87 -19.87
CA GLY A 41 4.30 -0.15 -20.76
C GLY A 41 4.75 1.19 -20.17
N GLY A 42 5.08 1.22 -18.87
CA GLY A 42 5.58 2.41 -18.18
C GLY A 42 4.50 3.36 -17.64
N LYS A 43 3.22 3.09 -17.91
CA LYS A 43 2.14 4.03 -17.60
C LYS A 43 1.78 4.06 -16.13
N LEU A 44 1.84 2.91 -15.45
CA LEU A 44 1.46 2.79 -14.04
C LEU A 44 2.67 2.37 -13.21
N THR A 45 2.79 2.97 -12.02
CA THR A 45 3.81 2.63 -11.04
C THR A 45 3.18 2.20 -9.72
N LEU A 46 3.79 1.22 -9.06
CA LEU A 46 3.42 0.82 -7.71
C LEU A 46 4.21 1.65 -6.70
N VAL A 47 3.51 2.31 -5.79
CA VAL A 47 4.13 3.13 -4.75
C VAL A 47 3.60 2.74 -3.37
N ARG A 48 4.43 3.00 -2.35
CA ARG A 48 4.04 2.86 -0.94
C ARG A 48 3.59 4.22 -0.43
N GLY A 49 2.45 4.26 0.24
CA GLY A 49 1.88 5.47 0.83
C GLY A 49 1.51 5.28 2.29
N THR A 50 1.03 6.36 2.90
CA THR A 50 0.39 6.33 4.22
C THR A 50 -0.91 7.11 4.17
N LYS A 51 -1.95 6.57 4.79
CA LYS A 51 -3.27 7.22 4.85
C LYS A 51 -3.75 7.32 6.29
N ASP A 52 -4.29 8.49 6.64
CA ASP A 52 -5.00 8.68 7.89
C ASP A 52 -6.38 8.00 7.77
N LEU A 53 -6.61 6.98 8.59
CA LEU A 53 -7.93 6.37 8.76
C LEU A 53 -8.54 6.87 10.06
N ASP A 54 -9.84 7.15 10.04
CA ASP A 54 -10.58 7.39 11.27
C ASP A 54 -10.67 6.06 12.05
N ALA A 55 -10.17 6.06 13.29
CA ALA A 55 -10.49 4.98 14.21
C ALA A 55 -12.01 5.06 14.52
N ASP A 56 -12.71 3.93 14.37
CA ASP A 56 -14.15 3.71 14.55
C ASP A 56 -15.08 4.06 13.36
N SER A 57 -15.40 3.01 12.58
CA SER A 57 -16.71 2.87 11.92
C SER A 57 -17.44 1.61 12.38
N THR A 58 -17.20 1.16 13.61
CA THR A 58 -18.16 0.32 14.32
C THR A 58 -19.41 1.17 14.53
N TYR A 59 -20.40 1.00 13.66
CA TYR A 59 -21.74 1.54 13.84
C TYR A 59 -22.28 1.01 15.18
N ASP A 60 -22.18 1.83 16.22
CA ASP A 60 -22.90 1.59 17.48
C ASP A 60 -24.23 2.37 17.42
N PRO A 61 -25.36 1.71 17.13
CA PRO A 61 -26.65 2.38 16.97
C PRO A 61 -27.14 3.06 18.26
N LEU A 62 -26.55 2.75 19.42
CA LEU A 62 -26.90 3.37 20.71
C LEU A 62 -26.30 4.78 20.89
N SER A 63 -25.29 5.15 20.10
CA SER A 63 -24.68 6.49 20.18
C SER A 63 -25.60 7.61 19.65
N SER A 64 -26.69 7.27 18.97
CA SER A 64 -27.65 8.23 18.43
C SER A 64 -28.67 8.77 19.45
N LEU A 65 -28.75 8.17 20.64
CA LEU A 65 -29.75 8.52 21.66
C LEU A 65 -29.25 9.46 22.76
N ILE A 66 -27.94 9.71 22.84
CA ILE A 66 -27.36 10.61 23.84
C ILE A 66 -26.96 11.91 23.15
N GLY A 67 -27.92 12.83 23.06
CA GLY A 67 -27.68 14.17 22.54
C GLY A 67 -26.66 14.94 23.38
N GLY A 68 -25.69 15.56 22.70
CA GLY A 68 -24.96 16.73 23.18
C GLY A 68 -23.66 16.47 23.95
N THR A 69 -22.58 17.08 23.43
CA THR A 69 -21.40 17.56 24.19
C THR A 69 -20.25 16.58 24.54
N LEU A 70 -19.90 15.64 23.67
CA LEU A 70 -18.55 15.05 23.70
C LEU A 70 -18.00 14.97 22.27
N ASN A 71 -17.18 15.96 21.88
CA ASN A 71 -16.25 15.83 20.77
C ASN A 71 -15.21 14.77 21.16
N VAL A 72 -15.59 13.49 21.00
CA VAL A 72 -14.64 12.38 21.04
C VAL A 72 -13.62 12.68 19.95
N LEU A 73 -12.40 13.04 20.36
CA LEU A 73 -11.25 13.17 19.47
C LEU A 73 -11.14 11.86 18.68
N ARG A 74 -11.65 11.84 17.45
CA ARG A 74 -11.46 10.73 16.53
C ARG A 74 -9.96 10.63 16.27
N LYS A 75 -9.33 9.65 16.91
CA LYS A 75 -7.90 9.43 16.79
C LYS A 75 -7.64 8.91 15.38
N LYS A 76 -7.08 9.76 14.53
CA LYS A 76 -6.61 9.35 13.20
C LYS A 76 -5.46 8.36 13.36
N ILE A 77 -5.61 7.17 12.80
CA ILE A 77 -4.56 6.16 12.76
C ILE A 77 -3.95 6.18 11.36
N LYS A 78 -2.65 6.45 11.28
CA LYS A 78 -1.89 6.30 10.04
C LYS A 78 -1.70 4.83 9.73
N LYS A 79 -2.14 4.39 8.56
CA LYS A 79 -1.86 3.05 8.03
C LYS A 79 -1.03 3.14 6.77
N ASN A 80 -0.12 2.19 6.59
CA ASN A 80 0.62 2.06 5.35
C ASN A 80 -0.28 1.44 4.28
N CYS A 81 -0.13 1.88 3.04
CA CYS A 81 -0.86 1.35 1.89
C CYS A 81 0.06 1.10 0.69
N LEU A 82 -0.34 0.15 -0.14
CA LEU A 82 0.13 0.04 -1.51
C LEU A 82 -0.84 0.81 -2.40
N CYS A 83 -0.30 1.65 -3.28
CA CYS A 83 -1.07 2.48 -4.18
C CYS A 83 -0.54 2.31 -5.61
N ILE A 84 -1.43 2.45 -6.59
CA ILE A 84 -1.06 2.60 -8.00
C ILE A 84 -1.12 4.08 -8.34
N LYS A 85 -0.08 4.55 -9.03
CA LYS A 85 0.03 5.92 -9.52
C LYS A 85 0.12 5.89 -11.05
N LEU A 86 -0.63 6.78 -11.70
CA LEU A 86 -0.50 7.04 -13.13
C LEU A 86 0.70 7.98 -13.36
N ASP A 87 1.55 7.67 -14.33
CA ASP A 87 2.69 8.51 -14.66
C ASP A 87 2.22 9.91 -15.11
N GLY A 88 2.93 10.95 -14.65
CA GLY A 88 2.54 12.35 -14.85
C GLY A 88 1.42 12.89 -13.93
N GLU A 89 0.72 12.05 -13.16
CA GLU A 89 -0.30 12.50 -12.19
C GLU A 89 0.16 12.31 -10.73
N GLU A 90 -0.28 13.18 -9.82
CA GLU A 90 0.03 13.03 -8.38
C GLU A 90 -0.97 12.15 -7.62
N THR A 91 -2.09 11.79 -8.23
CA THR A 91 -3.16 11.04 -7.56
C THR A 91 -2.77 9.59 -7.30
N LEU A 92 -2.94 9.17 -6.03
CA LEU A 92 -2.67 7.81 -5.58
C LEU A 92 -3.97 7.02 -5.46
N HIS A 93 -3.97 5.81 -6.02
CA HIS A 93 -5.09 4.88 -5.92
C HIS A 93 -4.73 3.71 -5.02
N ASP A 94 -5.24 3.72 -3.79
CA ASP A 94 -5.01 2.65 -2.82
C ASP A 94 -5.55 1.31 -3.34
N ILE A 95 -4.74 0.26 -3.28
CA ILE A 95 -5.13 -1.12 -3.63
C ILE A 95 -5.13 -2.04 -2.41
N SER A 96 -4.30 -1.76 -1.41
CA SER A 96 -4.29 -2.51 -0.15
C SER A 96 -3.69 -1.67 1.00
N PHE A 97 -4.02 -2.06 2.23
CA PHE A 97 -3.32 -1.61 3.42
C PHE A 97 -2.38 -2.71 3.91
N TYR A 98 -1.28 -2.33 4.56
CA TYR A 98 -0.41 -3.30 5.21
C TYR A 98 0.14 -2.83 6.55
N GLU A 99 0.43 -3.81 7.41
CA GLU A 99 1.03 -3.60 8.73
C GLU A 99 2.23 -4.52 8.88
N LEU A 100 3.39 -3.92 9.16
CA LEU A 100 4.65 -4.64 9.38
C LEU A 100 4.82 -4.93 10.86
N SER A 101 5.19 -6.16 11.19
CA SER A 101 5.78 -6.45 12.50
C SER A 101 7.10 -5.70 12.67
N LYS A 102 7.48 -5.41 13.93
CA LYS A 102 8.80 -4.85 14.27
C LYS A 102 9.96 -5.73 13.81
N THR A 103 9.71 -7.02 13.63
CA THR A 103 10.66 -8.02 13.13
C THR A 103 10.62 -8.20 11.61
N GLY A 104 9.86 -7.37 10.88
CA GLY A 104 9.54 -7.53 9.46
C GLY A 104 8.34 -8.45 9.27
N TYR A 105 8.55 -9.75 9.48
CA TYR A 105 7.48 -10.75 9.49
C TYR A 105 6.90 -10.98 10.89
N PRO A 106 5.60 -11.30 11.02
CA PRO A 106 4.63 -11.34 9.94
C PRO A 106 4.25 -9.95 9.42
N ILE A 107 3.88 -9.88 8.15
CA ILE A 107 3.23 -8.71 7.54
C ILE A 107 1.75 -9.04 7.32
N SER A 108 0.87 -8.13 7.71
CA SER A 108 -0.57 -8.25 7.44
C SER A 108 -0.93 -7.41 6.23
N LEU A 109 -1.59 -8.00 5.23
CA LEU A 109 -2.15 -7.33 4.05
C LEU A 109 -3.68 -7.31 4.15
N SER A 110 -4.29 -6.14 4.00
CA SER A 110 -5.74 -5.97 4.03
C SER A 110 -6.27 -5.40 2.72
N PHE A 111 -7.20 -6.10 2.08
CA PHE A 111 -7.88 -5.70 0.85
C PHE A 111 -9.21 -6.45 0.71
N SER A 112 -10.17 -5.88 0.00
CA SER A 112 -11.47 -6.52 -0.29
C SER A 112 -12.16 -7.13 0.94
N GLY A 113 -12.13 -6.42 2.07
CA GLY A 113 -12.80 -6.80 3.32
C GLY A 113 -12.12 -7.93 4.11
N LYS A 114 -10.97 -8.45 3.67
CA LYS A 114 -10.20 -9.48 4.37
C LYS A 114 -8.82 -8.96 4.78
N SER A 115 -8.21 -9.65 5.75
CA SER A 115 -6.83 -9.43 6.18
C SER A 115 -6.09 -10.76 6.20
N ILE A 116 -4.93 -10.81 5.55
CA ILE A 116 -4.08 -11.99 5.40
C ILE A 116 -2.76 -11.74 6.10
N ALA A 117 -2.37 -12.60 7.03
CA ALA A 117 -1.07 -12.55 7.69
C ALA A 117 -0.07 -13.45 6.93
N CYS A 118 1.03 -12.86 6.47
CA CYS A 118 2.10 -13.53 5.76
C CYS A 118 3.31 -13.66 6.68
N HIS A 119 3.81 -14.88 6.88
CA HIS A 119 4.91 -15.17 7.81
C HIS A 119 6.29 -15.24 7.14
N ASP A 120 6.32 -15.27 5.81
CA ASP A 120 7.51 -15.39 4.99
C ASP A 120 7.29 -14.77 3.60
N LYS A 121 8.34 -14.76 2.79
CA LYS A 121 8.31 -14.29 1.40
C LYS A 121 7.32 -15.05 0.51
N PRO A 122 7.29 -16.40 0.46
CA PRO A 122 6.32 -17.12 -0.36
C PRO A 122 4.85 -16.80 -0.01
N GLY A 123 4.53 -16.67 1.28
CA GLY A 123 3.21 -16.28 1.75
C GLY A 123 2.84 -14.85 1.35
N LEU A 124 3.82 -13.93 1.35
CA LEU A 124 3.63 -12.56 0.87
C LEU A 124 3.37 -12.53 -0.64
N GLU A 125 4.16 -13.25 -1.44
CA GLU A 125 3.97 -13.35 -2.89
C GLU A 125 2.61 -13.96 -3.25
N ALA A 126 2.15 -14.97 -2.51
CA ALA A 126 0.83 -15.56 -2.68
C ALA A 126 -0.31 -14.55 -2.40
N ALA A 127 -0.21 -13.80 -1.30
CA ALA A 127 -1.20 -12.79 -0.95
C ALA A 127 -1.23 -11.63 -1.96
N LEU A 128 -0.07 -11.20 -2.47
CA LEU A 128 0.02 -10.18 -3.51
C LEU A 128 -0.54 -10.68 -4.85
N ARG A 129 -0.30 -11.94 -5.23
CA ARG A 129 -0.92 -12.55 -6.41
C ARG A 129 -2.44 -12.54 -6.30
N GLU A 130 -2.97 -12.86 -5.12
CA GLU A 130 -4.41 -12.80 -4.85
C GLU A 130 -4.95 -11.36 -4.94
N LEU A 131 -4.24 -10.38 -4.37
CA LEU A 131 -4.58 -8.95 -4.47
C LEU A 131 -4.67 -8.48 -5.92
N PHE A 132 -3.66 -8.77 -6.74
CA PHE A 132 -3.61 -8.31 -8.13
C PHE A 132 -4.54 -9.08 -9.07
N SER A 133 -4.92 -10.30 -8.68
CA SER A 133 -5.94 -11.10 -9.37
C SER A 133 -7.36 -10.72 -8.95
N HIS A 134 -7.53 -9.84 -7.96
CA HIS A 134 -8.85 -9.42 -7.49
C HIS A 134 -9.53 -8.43 -8.47
N PRO A 135 -10.84 -8.56 -8.73
CA PRO A 135 -11.56 -7.66 -9.64
C PRO A 135 -11.45 -6.17 -9.29
N ASP A 136 -11.40 -5.82 -8.01
CA ASP A 136 -11.28 -4.42 -7.56
C ASP A 136 -9.96 -3.79 -8.03
N THR A 137 -8.85 -4.51 -7.87
CA THR A 137 -7.54 -4.09 -8.36
C THR A 137 -7.54 -4.00 -9.89
N GLY A 138 -8.11 -4.99 -10.57
CA GLY A 138 -8.24 -4.97 -12.04
C GLY A 138 -9.04 -3.78 -12.57
N LYS A 139 -10.12 -3.38 -11.88
CA LYS A 139 -10.89 -2.18 -12.23
C LYS A 139 -10.06 -0.91 -12.12
N ILE A 140 -9.23 -0.78 -11.06
CA ILE A 140 -8.32 0.35 -10.88
C ILE A 140 -7.32 0.40 -12.03
N ILE A 141 -6.63 -0.70 -12.31
CA ILE A 141 -5.64 -0.79 -13.41
C ILE A 141 -6.27 -0.42 -14.76
N ASN A 142 -7.45 -0.98 -15.07
CA ASN A 142 -8.14 -0.68 -16.33
C ASN A 142 -8.55 0.79 -16.44
N LYS A 143 -9.06 1.38 -15.35
CA LYS A 143 -9.44 2.79 -15.32
C LYS A 143 -8.23 3.69 -15.59
N LEU A 144 -7.13 3.46 -14.88
CA LEU A 144 -5.91 4.26 -15.03
C LEU A 144 -5.26 4.08 -16.40
N THR A 145 -5.23 2.85 -16.92
CA THR A 145 -4.72 2.57 -18.28
C THR A 145 -5.56 3.27 -19.36
N ALA A 146 -6.88 3.33 -19.19
CA ALA A 146 -7.76 4.07 -20.09
C ALA A 146 -7.55 5.59 -20.01
N GLN A 147 -7.30 6.12 -18.81
CA GLN A 147 -6.94 7.53 -18.61
C GLN A 147 -5.60 7.88 -19.27
N ALA A 148 -4.57 7.05 -19.08
CA ALA A 148 -3.28 7.20 -19.73
C ALA A 148 -3.40 7.31 -21.26
N LYS A 149 -4.26 6.49 -21.87
CA LYS A 149 -4.48 6.52 -23.33
C LYS A 149 -5.10 7.84 -23.79
N LYS A 150 -5.98 8.46 -23.00
CA LYS A 150 -6.61 9.74 -23.35
C LYS A 150 -5.59 10.88 -23.30
N LEU A 151 -4.76 10.91 -22.26
CA LEU A 151 -3.69 11.90 -22.11
C LEU A 151 -2.73 11.86 -23.31
N SER A 152 -2.30 10.67 -23.74
CA SER A 152 -1.41 10.53 -24.90
C SER A 152 -2.05 10.97 -26.23
N SER A 153 -3.38 11.03 -26.34
CA SER A 153 -4.07 11.46 -27.58
C SER A 153 -4.37 12.96 -27.64
N GLU A 154 -4.31 13.67 -26.50
CA GLU A 154 -4.54 15.12 -26.45
C GLU A 154 -3.28 15.92 -26.85
N ASP A 155 -2.08 15.40 -26.55
CA ASP A 155 -0.81 16.03 -26.94
C ASP A 155 -0.55 16.03 -28.47
N GLU A 156 -1.13 15.07 -29.21
CA GLU A 156 -0.91 14.94 -30.67
C GLU A 156 -1.73 15.94 -31.50
N ASN A 157 -2.66 16.69 -30.89
CA ASN A 157 -3.60 17.56 -31.60
C ASN A 157 -3.24 19.06 -31.50
N THR A 158 -2.00 19.38 -31.13
CA THR A 158 -1.51 20.77 -31.12
C THR A 158 -1.05 21.15 -32.54
N PRO A 159 -1.75 22.03 -33.27
CA PRO A 159 -1.29 22.47 -34.58
C PRO A 159 0.06 23.19 -34.46
N PRO A 160 0.96 23.09 -35.45
CA PRO A 160 2.22 23.81 -35.42
C PRO A 160 1.91 25.31 -35.35
N LEU A 161 2.53 26.01 -34.41
CA LEU A 161 2.54 27.47 -34.39
C LEU A 161 3.24 27.93 -35.69
N GLU A 162 2.45 28.41 -36.65
CA GLU A 162 2.97 29.15 -37.80
C GLU A 162 3.57 30.46 -37.27
N GLU A 163 4.90 30.50 -37.16
CA GLU A 163 5.63 31.75 -36.97
C GLU A 163 5.45 32.61 -38.23
N SER A 164 4.91 33.82 -38.02
CA SER A 164 4.69 34.87 -39.03
C SER A 164 5.87 35.82 -39.12
#